data_AF-A0A497U0G3-F1
#
_entry.id   AF-A0A497U0G3-F1
#
_cell.length_a   1.000
_cell.length_b   1.000
_cell.length_c   1.000
_cell.angle_alpha   90.00
_cell.angle_beta   90.00
_cell.angle_gamma   90.00
#
_symmetry.space_group_name_H-M   'P 1'
#
loop_
_entity.id
_entity.type
_entity.pdbx_description
1 polymer ?
#
loop_
_entity_poly.entity_id
_entity_poly.type
_entity_poly.pdbx_seq_one_letter_code
_entity_poly.pdbx_strand_id
1 'polypeptide(L)'
;MRKTVDEVLSANKAYAANFGDEGNLPMPPGRQFAILTCMDTRLDPAKYDGLSEEDTHVICNAGGRANGDAIRSLVISYKLLGTREWCVLHHTDCGMETFNNEIMGDLLASSLKTSTV
;
A
#
# COMPACT_ATOMS: atom_id res chain seq x y z
N MET A 1 -24.60 8.40 8.68
CA MET A 1 -23.67 7.55 7.90
C MET A 1 -22.72 8.46 7.14
N ARG A 2 -21.43 8.09 6.99
CA ARG A 2 -20.45 8.97 6.31
C ARG A 2 -20.54 8.72 4.80
N LYS A 3 -20.92 9.74 4.02
CA LYS A 3 -21.14 9.68 2.56
C LYS A 3 -20.10 8.83 1.80
N THR A 4 -18.81 9.05 2.06
CA THR A 4 -17.70 8.33 1.39
C THR A 4 -17.70 6.84 1.68
N VAL A 5 -18.04 6.42 2.90
CA VAL A 5 -18.10 4.99 3.25
C VAL A 5 -19.19 4.30 2.43
N ASP A 6 -20.32 4.97 2.25
CA ASP A 6 -21.45 4.41 1.50
C ASP A 6 -21.12 4.27 0.01
N GLU A 7 -20.39 5.24 -0.55
CA GLU A 7 -19.88 5.20 -1.93
C GLU A 7 -18.89 4.03 -2.13
N VAL A 8 -17.94 3.84 -1.20
CA VAL A 8 -16.99 2.71 -1.24
C VAL A 8 -17.74 1.37 -1.15
N LEU A 9 -18.72 1.25 -0.26
CA LEU A 9 -19.53 0.04 -0.13
C LEU A 9 -20.34 -0.24 -1.41
N SER A 10 -20.85 0.80 -2.06
CA SER A 10 -21.56 0.65 -3.33
C SER A 10 -20.62 0.19 -4.46
N ALA A 11 -19.45 0.81 -4.58
CA ALA A 11 -18.44 0.42 -5.57
C ALA A 11 -17.94 -1.01 -5.33
N ASN A 12 -17.72 -1.41 -4.07
CA ASN A 12 -17.31 -2.76 -3.72
C ASN A 12 -18.36 -3.82 -4.09
N LYS A 13 -19.66 -3.53 -3.93
CA LYS A 13 -20.73 -4.45 -4.39
C LYS A 13 -20.66 -4.69 -5.89
N ALA A 14 -20.42 -3.65 -6.68
CA ALA A 14 -20.25 -3.77 -8.12
C ALA A 14 -18.97 -4.55 -8.48
N TYR A 15 -17.86 -4.30 -7.78
CA TYR A 15 -16.62 -5.07 -7.94
C TYR A 15 -16.85 -6.56 -7.65
N ALA A 16 -17.42 -6.89 -6.49
CA ALA A 16 -17.67 -8.27 -6.08
C ALA A 16 -18.61 -9.03 -7.04
N ALA A 17 -19.63 -8.35 -7.59
CA ALA A 17 -20.53 -8.93 -8.58
C ALA A 17 -19.85 -9.27 -9.91
N ASN A 18 -18.72 -8.61 -10.22
CA ASN A 18 -17.95 -8.79 -11.45
C ASN A 18 -16.59 -9.47 -11.21
N PHE A 19 -16.33 -10.02 -10.02
CA PHE A 19 -15.03 -10.59 -9.63
C PHE A 19 -14.69 -11.93 -10.33
N GLY A 20 -15.62 -12.49 -11.11
CA GLY A 20 -15.32 -13.45 -12.17
C GLY A 20 -14.37 -14.60 -11.82
N ASP A 21 -13.41 -14.81 -12.72
CA ASP A 21 -12.41 -15.88 -12.66
C ASP A 21 -11.23 -15.51 -11.74
N GLU A 22 -11.09 -14.24 -11.36
CA GLU A 22 -10.08 -13.72 -10.46
C GLU A 22 -10.15 -14.40 -9.08
N GLY A 23 -11.33 -14.90 -8.69
CA GLY A 23 -11.52 -15.72 -7.49
C GLY A 23 -10.84 -17.08 -7.51
N ASN A 24 -10.41 -17.57 -8.68
CA ASN A 24 -9.69 -18.83 -8.82
C ASN A 24 -8.16 -18.66 -8.84
N LEU A 25 -7.66 -17.43 -8.69
CA LEU A 25 -6.22 -17.17 -8.73
C LEU A 25 -5.49 -17.84 -7.55
N PRO A 26 -4.28 -18.38 -7.80
CA PRO A 26 -3.49 -18.99 -6.76
C PRO A 26 -3.00 -17.94 -5.75
N MET A 27 -2.87 -18.35 -4.49
CA MET A 27 -2.39 -17.46 -3.42
C MET A 27 -0.94 -16.97 -3.62
N PRO A 28 0.04 -17.79 -4.07
CA PRO A 28 1.39 -17.30 -4.31
C PRO A 28 1.46 -16.38 -5.55
N PRO A 29 2.24 -15.28 -5.50
CA PRO A 29 2.36 -14.32 -6.60
C PRO A 29 3.05 -14.96 -7.80
N GLY A 30 2.47 -14.81 -9.00
CA GLY A 30 2.92 -15.46 -10.23
C GLY A 30 4.38 -15.19 -10.59
N ARG A 31 4.86 -13.95 -10.36
CA ARG A 31 6.24 -13.55 -10.68
C ARG A 31 7.24 -13.73 -9.55
N GLN A 32 6.81 -14.23 -8.40
CA GLN A 32 7.66 -14.29 -7.21
C GLN A 32 8.26 -12.91 -6.87
N PHE A 33 7.48 -11.83 -7.05
CA PHE A 33 7.94 -10.45 -6.89
C PHE A 33 7.16 -9.73 -5.79
N ALA A 34 7.80 -8.76 -5.13
CA ALA A 34 7.16 -7.91 -4.13
C ALA A 34 7.62 -6.45 -4.23
N ILE A 35 6.68 -5.52 -4.05
CA ILE A 35 6.90 -4.08 -4.02
C ILE A 35 6.76 -3.56 -2.59
N LEU A 36 7.66 -2.68 -2.21
CA LEU A 36 7.48 -1.76 -1.09
C LEU A 36 7.35 -0.32 -1.63
N THR A 37 6.22 0.34 -1.38
CA THR A 37 5.93 1.69 -1.92
C THR A 37 5.26 2.61 -0.89
N CYS A 38 5.12 3.89 -1.23
CA CYS A 38 4.47 4.90 -0.41
C CYS A 38 2.93 4.79 -0.47
N MET A 39 2.26 5.18 0.63
CA MET A 39 0.79 5.29 0.71
C MET A 39 0.17 6.48 -0.04
N ASP A 40 0.96 7.15 -0.88
CA ASP A 40 0.52 8.31 -1.65
C ASP A 40 -0.62 7.92 -2.61
N THR A 41 -1.70 8.69 -2.60
CA THR A 41 -2.92 8.39 -3.38
C THR A 41 -2.74 8.54 -4.89
N ARG A 42 -1.63 9.14 -5.34
CA ARG A 42 -1.28 9.28 -6.76
C ARG A 42 -0.63 8.02 -7.32
N LEU A 43 -0.24 7.08 -6.45
CA LEU A 43 0.40 5.84 -6.83
C LEU A 43 -0.63 4.71 -6.92
N ASP A 44 -0.67 4.04 -8.08
CA ASP A 44 -1.48 2.84 -8.30
C ASP A 44 -0.53 1.67 -8.60
N PRO A 45 -0.17 0.86 -7.59
CA PRO A 45 0.80 -0.22 -7.75
C PRO A 45 0.38 -1.29 -8.75
N ALA A 46 -0.93 -1.51 -8.92
CA ALA A 46 -1.46 -2.45 -9.92
C ALA A 46 -1.33 -1.93 -11.36
N LYS A 47 -1.02 -0.64 -11.54
CA LYS A 47 -0.77 -0.01 -12.84
C LYS A 47 0.70 0.36 -13.06
N TYR A 48 1.59 -0.03 -12.16
CA TYR A 48 3.01 0.07 -12.46
C TYR A 48 3.30 -0.81 -13.68
N ASP A 49 4.01 -0.23 -14.65
CA ASP A 49 4.15 -0.80 -15.99
C ASP A 49 4.56 -2.28 -15.92
N GLY A 50 3.72 -3.14 -16.48
CA GLY A 50 3.94 -4.58 -16.58
C GLY A 50 3.53 -5.45 -15.39
N LEU A 51 2.82 -4.94 -14.38
CA LEU A 51 2.24 -5.75 -13.30
C LEU A 51 0.73 -5.92 -13.48
N SER A 52 0.23 -7.15 -13.45
CA SER A 52 -1.19 -7.47 -13.35
C SER A 52 -1.58 -7.85 -11.92
N GLU A 53 -2.88 -7.97 -11.65
CA GLU A 53 -3.42 -8.30 -10.31
C GLU A 53 -2.89 -9.63 -9.74
N GLU A 54 -2.38 -10.52 -10.59
CA GLU A 54 -1.90 -11.87 -10.22
C GLU A 54 -0.40 -11.95 -9.86
N ASP A 55 0.37 -10.88 -10.05
CA ASP A 55 1.81 -11.02 -10.25
C ASP A 55 2.66 -10.73 -9.00
N THR A 56 2.18 -9.92 -8.06
CA THR A 56 3.07 -9.24 -7.10
C THR A 56 2.42 -8.93 -5.75
N HIS A 57 3.17 -9.13 -4.66
CA HIS A 57 2.76 -8.57 -3.37
C HIS A 57 3.05 -7.07 -3.29
N VAL A 58 2.09 -6.28 -2.83
CA VAL A 58 2.25 -4.85 -2.62
C VAL A 58 2.22 -4.53 -1.13
N ILE A 59 3.32 -3.98 -0.62
CA ILE A 59 3.47 -3.53 0.76
C ILE A 59 3.57 -2.01 0.74
N CYS A 60 2.75 -1.36 1.54
CA CYS A 60 2.55 0.08 1.44
C CYS A 60 2.55 0.75 2.81
N ASN A 61 3.35 1.81 2.98
CA ASN A 61 3.36 2.62 4.20
C ASN A 61 3.79 4.07 3.92
N ALA A 62 3.75 4.95 4.92
CA ALA A 62 4.15 6.34 4.80
C ALA A 62 5.63 6.46 4.36
N GLY A 63 5.86 6.86 3.11
CA GLY A 63 7.19 7.04 2.52
C GLY A 63 7.87 5.76 2.00
N GLY A 64 7.18 4.61 1.91
CA GLY A 64 7.76 3.39 1.34
C GLY A 64 9.00 2.89 2.11
N ARG A 65 8.92 2.90 3.45
CA ARG A 65 10.04 2.65 4.34
C ARG A 65 10.16 1.17 4.70
N ALA A 66 11.38 0.63 4.56
CA ALA A 66 11.72 -0.73 4.98
C ALA A 66 11.88 -0.82 6.51
N ASN A 67 10.78 -0.56 7.22
CA ASN A 67 10.71 -0.63 8.69
C ASN A 67 10.37 -2.06 9.15
N GLY A 68 10.25 -2.27 10.46
CA GLY A 68 9.99 -3.59 11.04
C GLY A 68 8.73 -4.28 10.49
N ASP A 69 7.65 -3.52 10.22
CA ASP A 69 6.41 -4.09 9.68
C ASP A 69 6.53 -4.44 8.18
N ALA A 70 7.19 -3.58 7.40
CA ALA A 70 7.50 -3.88 6.00
C ALA A 70 8.40 -5.12 5.89
N ILE A 71 9.47 -5.19 6.70
CA ILE A 71 10.39 -6.33 6.73
C ILE A 71 9.66 -7.60 7.16
N ARG A 72 8.81 -7.55 8.20
CA ARG A 72 7.95 -8.69 8.60
C ARG A 72 7.14 -9.21 7.41
N SER A 73 6.54 -8.31 6.64
CA SER A 73 5.72 -8.66 5.48
C SER A 73 6.55 -9.23 4.33
N LEU A 74 7.72 -8.65 4.04
CA LEU A 74 8.67 -9.15 3.03
C LEU A 74 9.19 -10.54 3.39
N VAL A 75 9.46 -10.81 4.67
CA VAL A 75 9.88 -12.13 5.15
C VAL A 75 8.78 -13.17 4.97
N ILE A 76 7.52 -12.82 5.28
CA ILE A 76 6.38 -13.72 5.02
C ILE A 76 6.24 -14.00 3.52
N SER A 77 6.26 -12.94 2.71
CA SER A 77 6.22 -13.01 1.25
C SER A 77 7.29 -13.95 0.69
N TYR A 78 8.53 -13.84 1.18
CA TYR A 78 9.63 -14.74 0.81
C TYR A 78 9.40 -16.17 1.31
N LYS A 79 9.26 -16.31 2.62
CA LYS A 79 9.42 -17.60 3.32
C LYS A 79 8.23 -18.51 3.13
N LEU A 80 7.03 -17.95 3.05
CA LEU A 80 5.78 -18.70 2.99
C LEU A 80 5.16 -18.67 1.59
N LEU A 81 5.42 -17.61 0.81
CA LEU A 81 4.73 -17.36 -0.45
C LEU A 81 5.67 -17.30 -1.66
N GLY A 82 6.99 -17.50 -1.45
CA GLY A 82 7.94 -17.82 -2.52
C GLY A 82 8.46 -16.64 -3.34
N THR A 83 8.25 -15.38 -2.92
CA THR A 83 8.87 -14.25 -3.64
C THR A 83 10.40 -14.30 -3.55
N ARG A 84 11.10 -13.85 -4.59
CA ARG A 84 12.57 -13.89 -4.70
C ARG A 84 13.17 -12.54 -5.07
N GLU A 85 12.35 -11.62 -5.56
CA GLU A 85 12.76 -10.32 -6.04
C GLU A 85 11.92 -9.22 -5.39
N TRP A 86 12.54 -8.07 -5.17
CA TRP A 86 11.91 -6.95 -4.50
C TRP A 86 12.27 -5.62 -5.16
N CYS A 87 11.32 -4.70 -5.19
CA CYS A 87 11.57 -3.32 -5.55
C CYS A 87 11.07 -2.37 -4.47
N VAL A 88 11.87 -1.35 -4.18
CA VAL A 88 11.50 -0.24 -3.30
C VAL A 88 11.24 0.97 -4.15
N LEU A 89 10.00 1.45 -4.14
CA LEU A 89 9.54 2.56 -4.96
C LEU A 89 9.23 3.75 -4.07
N HIS A 90 10.11 4.74 -4.14
CA HIS A 90 9.84 6.09 -3.62
C HIS A 90 9.28 6.95 -4.74
N HIS A 91 8.78 8.13 -4.38
CA HIS A 91 8.25 9.07 -5.36
C HIS A 91 8.67 10.49 -5.00
N THR A 92 8.71 11.36 -6.01
CA THR A 92 8.93 12.79 -5.84
C THR A 92 7.72 13.45 -5.18
N ASP A 93 7.93 14.62 -4.58
CA ASP A 93 6.88 15.38 -3.89
C ASP A 93 6.21 14.53 -2.80
N CYS A 94 7.02 13.81 -2.03
CA CYS A 94 6.53 12.96 -0.97
C CYS A 94 6.21 13.81 0.27
N GLY A 95 5.01 13.63 0.83
CA GLY A 95 4.63 14.31 2.08
C GLY A 95 5.59 14.03 3.25
N MET A 96 6.35 12.93 3.20
CA MET A 96 7.36 12.63 4.23
C MET A 96 8.61 13.52 4.15
N GLU A 97 8.74 14.35 3.12
CA GLU A 97 9.81 15.34 2.98
C GLU A 97 9.47 16.68 3.67
N THR A 98 8.22 16.88 4.10
CA THR A 98 7.73 18.20 4.55
C THR A 98 7.80 18.40 6.07
N PHE A 99 8.19 17.38 6.83
CA PHE A 99 8.25 17.46 8.30
C PHE A 99 9.31 16.50 8.87
N ASN A 100 9.55 16.61 10.18
CA ASN A 100 10.42 15.72 10.94
C ASN A 100 9.72 15.23 12.21
N ASN A 101 10.39 14.36 12.96
CA ASN A 101 9.83 13.75 14.17
C ASN A 101 9.56 14.77 15.29
N GLU A 102 10.35 15.85 15.39
CA GLU A 102 10.17 16.90 16.40
C GLU A 102 8.87 17.66 16.13
N ILE A 103 8.68 18.13 14.89
CA ILE A 103 7.44 18.81 14.46
C ILE A 103 6.23 17.92 14.72
N MET A 104 6.30 16.63 14.35
CA MET A 104 5.19 15.71 14.59
C MET A 104 4.89 15.54 16.09
N GLY A 105 5.93 15.47 16.92
CA GLY A 105 5.81 15.39 18.38
C GLY A 105 5.09 16.61 18.97
N ASP A 106 5.49 17.81 18.56
CA ASP A 106 4.89 19.07 19.02
C ASP A 106 3.43 19.20 18.58
N LEU A 107 3.11 18.79 17.34
CA LEU A 107 1.74 18.77 16.85
C LEU A 107 0.86 17.84 17.70
N LEU A 108 1.33 16.63 17.99
CA LEU A 108 0.59 15.67 18.82
C LEU A 108 0.42 16.14 20.26
N ALA A 109 1.43 16.81 20.83
CA ALA A 109 1.36 17.36 22.18
C ALA A 109 0.35 18.53 22.27
N SER A 110 0.22 19.33 21.22
CA SER A 110 -0.66 20.50 21.18
C SER A 110 -2.12 20.16 20.82
N SER A 111 -2.35 19.24 19.88
CA SER A 111 -3.69 18.92 19.38
C SER A 111 -3.73 17.56 18.68
N LEU A 112 -4.81 16.81 18.90
CA LEU A 112 -5.11 15.58 18.16
C LEU A 112 -5.96 15.82 16.89
N LYS A 113 -6.32 17.08 16.59
CA LYS A 113 -7.00 17.43 15.33
C LYS A 113 -6.00 17.45 14.18
N THR A 114 -6.48 17.21 12.96
CA THR A 114 -5.68 17.36 11.74
C THR A 114 -5.01 18.73 11.73
N SER A 115 -3.69 18.73 11.56
CA SER A 115 -2.93 19.97 11.47
C SER A 115 -3.14 20.63 10.10
N THR A 116 -3.07 21.97 10.08
CA THR A 116 -3.16 22.78 8.86
C THR A 116 -1.81 23.39 8.48
N VAL A 117 -0.70 22.77 8.90
CA VAL A 117 0.66 23.23 8.54
C VAL A 117 0.80 23.31 7.03
#